data_AF-A0A165EM52-F1
#
_entry.id   AF-A0A165EM52-F1
#
_cell.length_a   1.000
_cell.length_b   1.000
_cell.length_c   1.000
_cell.angle_alpha   90.00
_cell.angle_beta   90.00
_cell.angle_gamma   90.00
#
_symmetry.space_group_name_H-M   'P 1'
#
loop_
_entity.id
_entity.type
_entity.pdbx_description
1 polymer ?
#
loop_
_entity_poly.entity_id
_entity_poly.type
_entity_poly.pdbx_seq_one_letter_code
_entity_poly.pdbx_strand_id
1 'polypeptide(L)'
;MARQTSSALHAYNPPQFDDVRSPCPALNALANHSYIPHNGKNITFIASVRALCEVYHLSWLLAIILTLAGCFCSKRLAFDLSDLRIHGAIEHDGSLSRGDAVPNSQLAPCDPDPARLNSLLSTSDGKDLTLDDLCKVRRMRDKALRTPLSKIHDEIARGEIALAYALFASNKDGKVQVQHFRTWFGGDRLPEGWTPPAVQQGLFATRAVSQEVAKKVAVLAKSE
;
A
#
# COMPACT_ATOMS: atom_id res chain seq x y z
N MET A 1 -18.58 7.14 17.34
CA MET A 1 -18.20 5.86 17.99
C MET A 1 -17.33 5.10 17.00
N ALA A 2 -16.04 4.96 17.28
CA ALA A 2 -15.14 4.17 16.44
C ALA A 2 -15.55 2.69 16.56
N ARG A 3 -15.95 2.06 15.45
CA ARG A 3 -16.23 0.62 15.43
C ARG A 3 -14.92 -0.11 15.66
N GLN A 4 -14.87 -0.86 16.75
CA GLN A 4 -13.77 -1.76 17.09
C GLN A 4 -13.72 -2.86 16.01
N THR A 5 -12.73 -2.82 15.12
CA THR A 5 -12.55 -3.73 13.97
C THR A 5 -11.91 -5.08 14.34
N SER A 6 -12.16 -5.57 15.55
CA SER A 6 -11.70 -6.89 15.98
C SER A 6 -12.85 -7.65 16.65
N SER A 7 -13.82 -8.05 15.83
CA SER A 7 -14.62 -9.23 16.16
C SER A 7 -13.76 -10.48 15.89
N ALA A 8 -14.04 -11.60 16.56
CA ALA A 8 -13.34 -12.86 16.31
C ALA A 8 -13.34 -13.28 14.83
N LEU A 9 -14.32 -12.80 14.05
CA LEU A 9 -14.44 -13.01 12.61
C LEU A 9 -13.31 -12.38 11.79
N HIS A 10 -12.70 -11.29 12.27
CA HIS A 10 -11.63 -10.56 11.58
C HIS A 10 -10.28 -10.66 12.32
N ALA A 11 -10.11 -11.72 13.12
CA ALA A 11 -8.81 -12.05 13.67
C ALA A 11 -7.82 -12.34 12.53
N TYR A 12 -6.55 -11.99 12.76
CA TYR A 12 -5.51 -12.28 11.78
C TYR A 12 -5.34 -13.79 11.62
N ASN A 13 -5.39 -14.25 10.37
CA ASN A 13 -5.02 -15.58 9.94
C ASN A 13 -3.99 -15.46 8.80
N PRO A 14 -2.81 -16.12 8.89
CA PRO A 14 -1.86 -16.11 7.78
C PRO A 14 -2.43 -16.84 6.55
N PRO A 15 -1.93 -16.53 5.33
CA PRO A 15 -2.34 -17.24 4.12
C PRO A 15 -2.03 -18.74 4.20
N GLN A 16 -2.93 -19.55 3.65
CA GLN A 16 -2.78 -20.99 3.49
C GLN A 16 -2.13 -21.36 2.15
N PHE A 17 -1.82 -22.64 1.94
CA PHE A 17 -1.05 -23.13 0.79
C PHE A 17 -1.62 -22.75 -0.58
N ASP A 18 -2.95 -22.72 -0.74
CA ASP A 18 -3.62 -22.42 -2.00
C ASP A 18 -4.12 -20.97 -2.11
N ASP A 19 -3.89 -20.16 -1.08
CA ASP A 19 -4.28 -18.76 -1.04
C ASP A 19 -3.35 -17.93 -1.94
N VAL A 20 -3.91 -16.92 -2.60
CA VAL A 20 -3.14 -15.98 -3.41
C VAL A 20 -3.04 -14.61 -2.74
N ARG A 21 -1.91 -13.93 -2.95
CA ARG A 21 -1.65 -12.58 -2.45
C ARG A 21 -1.12 -11.69 -3.57
N SER A 22 -1.14 -10.39 -3.30
CA SER A 22 -0.78 -9.31 -4.23
C SER A 22 0.49 -8.59 -3.76
N PRO A 23 1.08 -7.71 -4.58
CA PRO A 23 2.12 -6.78 -4.12
C PRO A 23 1.58 -5.71 -3.15
N CYS A 24 0.25 -5.58 -3.00
CA CYS A 24 -0.39 -4.55 -2.20
C CYS A 24 -0.58 -5.00 -0.74
N PRO A 25 0.09 -4.35 0.24
CA PRO A 25 -0.07 -4.70 1.65
C PRO A 25 -1.49 -4.47 2.15
N ALA A 26 -2.16 -3.43 1.62
CA ALA A 26 -3.50 -3.06 2.05
C ALA A 26 -4.49 -4.21 1.81
N LEU A 27 -4.51 -4.75 0.59
CA LEU A 27 -5.42 -5.81 0.19
C LEU A 27 -5.03 -7.16 0.81
N ASN A 28 -3.73 -7.44 0.95
CA ASN A 28 -3.26 -8.65 1.63
C ASN A 28 -3.70 -8.65 3.10
N ALA A 29 -3.61 -7.52 3.79
CA ALA A 29 -4.11 -7.39 5.16
C ALA A 29 -5.63 -7.58 5.24
N LEU A 30 -6.40 -7.07 4.28
CA LEU A 30 -7.84 -7.33 4.23
C LEU A 30 -8.16 -8.83 4.06
N ALA A 31 -7.40 -9.55 3.23
CA ALA A 31 -7.58 -10.99 3.04
C ALA A 31 -7.17 -11.77 4.30
N ASN A 32 -6.03 -11.44 4.90
CA ASN A 32 -5.53 -12.07 6.14
C ASN A 32 -6.46 -11.85 7.34
N HIS A 33 -7.27 -10.78 7.31
CA HIS A 33 -8.30 -10.49 8.31
C HIS A 33 -9.73 -10.81 7.81
N SER A 34 -9.88 -11.51 6.69
CA SER A 34 -11.18 -11.95 6.13
C SER A 34 -12.20 -10.83 5.87
N TYR A 35 -11.75 -9.60 5.63
CA TYR A 35 -12.60 -8.49 5.16
C TYR A 35 -12.94 -8.62 3.66
N ILE A 36 -12.07 -9.29 2.92
CA ILE A 36 -12.30 -9.82 1.57
C ILE A 36 -12.06 -11.35 1.63
N PRO A 37 -12.45 -12.14 0.60
CA PRO A 37 -12.18 -13.57 0.56
C PRO A 37 -10.75 -13.91 1.01
N HIS A 38 -10.62 -14.73 2.07
CA HIS A 38 -9.33 -15.03 2.69
C HIS A 38 -8.34 -15.68 1.72
N ASN A 39 -8.87 -16.51 0.80
CA ASN A 39 -8.08 -17.13 -0.25
C ASN A 39 -7.56 -16.17 -1.32
N GLY A 40 -7.97 -14.89 -1.27
CA GLY A 40 -7.57 -13.86 -2.21
C GLY A 40 -8.13 -14.03 -3.62
N LYS A 41 -9.13 -14.91 -3.82
CA LYS A 41 -9.72 -15.23 -5.13
C LYS A 41 -11.11 -14.65 -5.26
N ASN A 42 -11.50 -14.30 -6.48
CA ASN A 42 -12.83 -13.82 -6.84
C ASN A 42 -13.34 -12.67 -5.94
N ILE A 43 -12.47 -11.70 -5.66
CA ILE A 43 -12.82 -10.50 -4.91
C ILE A 43 -13.70 -9.64 -5.82
N THR A 44 -15.00 -9.65 -5.57
CA THR A 44 -15.95 -8.87 -6.37
C THR A 44 -15.72 -7.37 -6.20
N PHE A 45 -16.07 -6.59 -7.23
CA PHE A 45 -16.01 -5.13 -7.19
C PHE A 45 -16.62 -4.55 -5.91
N ILE A 46 -17.84 -4.99 -5.56
CA ILE A 46 -18.58 -4.49 -4.39
C ILE A 46 -17.87 -4.87 -3.08
N ALA A 47 -17.35 -6.11 -2.98
CA ALA A 47 -16.64 -6.56 -1.79
C ALA A 47 -15.37 -5.74 -1.55
N SER A 48 -14.57 -5.50 -2.60
CA SER A 48 -13.37 -4.66 -2.54
C SER A 48 -13.69 -3.24 -2.09
N VAL A 49 -14.65 -2.57 -2.76
CA VAL A 49 -15.01 -1.19 -2.43
C VAL A 49 -15.51 -1.08 -0.99
N ARG A 50 -16.37 -1.99 -0.54
CA ARG A 50 -16.87 -2.00 0.84
C ARG A 50 -15.74 -2.17 1.85
N ALA A 51 -14.84 -3.16 1.64
CA ALA A 51 -13.74 -3.41 2.56
C ALA A 51 -12.77 -2.22 2.66
N LEU A 52 -12.45 -1.58 1.53
CA LEU A 52 -11.62 -0.37 1.50
C LEU A 52 -12.26 0.80 2.26
N CYS A 53 -13.57 1.02 2.08
CA CYS A 53 -14.31 2.06 2.79
C CYS A 53 -14.44 1.76 4.29
N GLU A 54 -14.73 0.51 4.67
CA GLU A 54 -14.98 0.12 6.05
C GLU A 54 -13.71 0.07 6.90
N VAL A 55 -12.64 -0.53 6.37
CA VAL A 55 -11.43 -0.81 7.15
C VAL A 55 -10.45 0.35 7.11
N TYR A 56 -10.25 0.96 5.93
CA TYR A 56 -9.28 2.03 5.72
C TYR A 56 -9.91 3.42 5.71
N HIS A 57 -11.24 3.51 5.87
CA HIS A 57 -11.99 4.77 5.86
C HIS A 57 -11.71 5.59 4.58
N LEU A 58 -11.60 4.90 3.44
CA LEU A 58 -11.50 5.56 2.14
C LEU A 58 -12.86 6.12 1.71
N SER A 59 -12.85 7.20 0.92
CA SER A 59 -14.06 7.68 0.26
C SER A 59 -14.48 6.73 -0.86
N TRP A 60 -15.78 6.68 -1.15
CA TRP A 60 -16.34 5.85 -2.23
C TRP A 60 -15.65 6.10 -3.57
N LEU A 61 -15.42 7.36 -3.93
CA LEU A 61 -14.77 7.72 -5.18
C LEU A 61 -13.36 7.11 -5.29
N LEU A 62 -12.56 7.22 -4.23
CA LEU A 62 -11.21 6.67 -4.20
C LEU A 62 -11.24 5.13 -4.24
N ALA A 63 -12.08 4.51 -3.41
CA ALA A 63 -12.21 3.06 -3.36
C ALA A 63 -12.69 2.46 -4.70
N ILE A 64 -13.61 3.13 -5.41
CA ILE A 64 -14.06 2.75 -6.75
C ILE A 64 -12.89 2.80 -7.74
N ILE A 65 -12.12 3.89 -7.77
CA ILE A 65 -10.97 4.03 -8.69
C ILE A 65 -9.93 2.92 -8.45
N LEU A 66 -9.56 2.68 -7.18
CA LEU A 66 -8.60 1.63 -6.84
C LEU A 66 -9.11 0.24 -7.21
N THR A 67 -10.41 -0.03 -6.98
CA THR A 67 -11.03 -1.31 -7.34
C THR A 67 -11.12 -1.49 -8.85
N LEU A 68 -11.44 -0.43 -9.62
CA LEU A 68 -11.45 -0.46 -11.08
C LEU A 68 -10.08 -0.78 -11.65
N ALA A 69 -9.00 -0.27 -11.03
CA ALA A 69 -7.65 -0.63 -11.42
C ALA A 69 -7.42 -2.15 -11.27
N GLY A 70 -7.83 -2.75 -10.14
CA GLY A 70 -7.75 -4.21 -9.96
C GLY A 70 -8.59 -5.01 -10.97
N CYS A 71 -9.81 -4.55 -11.24
CA CYS A 71 -10.68 -5.11 -12.29
C CYS A 71 -10.07 -4.99 -13.70
N PHE A 72 -9.28 -3.94 -13.96
CA PHE A 72 -8.58 -3.79 -15.23
C PHE A 72 -7.48 -4.86 -15.38
N CYS A 73 -6.73 -5.17 -14.31
CA CYS A 73 -5.74 -6.25 -14.31
C CYS A 73 -6.37 -7.63 -14.59
N SER A 74 -7.53 -7.92 -14.01
CA SER A 74 -8.23 -9.19 -14.19
C SER A 74 -9.10 -9.28 -15.45
N LYS A 75 -9.42 -8.13 -16.08
CA LYS A 75 -10.42 -7.97 -17.16
C LYS A 75 -11.84 -8.42 -16.76
N ARG A 76 -12.17 -8.38 -15.47
CA ARG A 76 -13.46 -8.81 -14.89
C ARG A 76 -13.94 -7.78 -13.86
N LEU A 77 -15.25 -7.75 -13.56
CA LEU A 77 -15.79 -7.00 -12.39
C LEU A 77 -15.54 -7.71 -11.04
N ALA A 78 -14.43 -8.41 -10.96
CA ALA A 78 -13.86 -9.07 -9.81
C ALA A 78 -12.38 -9.31 -10.11
N PHE A 79 -11.54 -9.56 -9.13
CA PHE A 79 -10.15 -9.92 -9.37
C PHE A 79 -9.64 -10.89 -8.31
N ASP A 80 -8.59 -11.60 -8.65
CA ASP A 80 -7.81 -12.36 -7.69
C ASP A 80 -6.61 -11.50 -7.28
N LEU A 81 -6.11 -11.62 -6.05
CA LEU A 81 -4.96 -10.83 -5.61
C LEU A 81 -3.71 -11.07 -6.48
N SER A 82 -3.58 -12.28 -7.05
CA SER A 82 -2.53 -12.60 -8.01
C SER A 82 -2.62 -11.83 -9.32
N ASP A 83 -3.80 -11.37 -9.73
CA ASP A 83 -3.97 -10.57 -10.96
C ASP A 83 -3.21 -9.23 -10.86
N LEU A 84 -3.02 -8.72 -9.64
CA LEU A 84 -2.29 -7.47 -9.37
C LEU A 84 -0.77 -7.62 -9.46
N ARG A 85 -0.26 -8.85 -9.68
CA ARG A 85 1.17 -9.11 -9.86
C ARG A 85 1.66 -8.85 -11.29
N ILE A 86 0.75 -8.61 -12.23
CA ILE A 86 1.10 -8.38 -13.63
C ILE A 86 2.02 -7.16 -13.72
N HIS A 87 3.27 -7.41 -14.06
CA HIS A 87 4.31 -6.38 -14.07
C HIS A 87 4.06 -5.35 -15.16
N GLY A 88 4.18 -4.07 -14.80
CA GLY A 88 3.95 -2.94 -15.70
C GLY A 88 2.48 -2.59 -15.90
N ALA A 89 1.53 -3.31 -15.30
CA ALA A 89 0.15 -2.87 -15.19
C ALA A 89 0.03 -1.79 -14.10
N ILE A 90 -0.48 -2.16 -12.91
CA ILE A 90 -0.40 -1.30 -11.72
C ILE A 90 0.95 -1.49 -11.05
N GLU A 91 1.39 -2.74 -10.93
CA GLU A 91 2.64 -3.10 -10.31
C GLU A 91 3.83 -2.53 -11.10
N HIS A 92 4.82 -2.06 -10.34
CA HIS A 92 6.01 -1.41 -10.86
C HIS A 92 7.21 -1.61 -9.93
N ASP A 93 8.40 -1.54 -10.51
CA ASP A 93 9.66 -1.58 -9.76
C ASP A 93 9.80 -0.38 -8.80
N GLY A 94 10.72 -0.49 -7.87
CA GLY A 94 11.01 0.57 -6.92
C GLY A 94 9.96 0.64 -5.80
N SER A 95 9.24 -0.44 -5.51
CA SER A 95 8.26 -0.47 -4.42
C SER A 95 8.92 -0.21 -3.05
N LEU A 96 8.12 0.21 -2.07
CA LEU A 96 8.60 0.51 -0.71
C LEU A 96 9.03 -0.73 0.08
N SER A 97 8.38 -1.86 -0.16
CA SER A 97 8.51 -3.07 0.68
C SER A 97 8.54 -4.38 -0.11
N ARG A 98 8.38 -4.33 -1.44
CA ARG A 98 8.43 -5.51 -2.32
C ARG A 98 9.69 -5.45 -3.17
N GLY A 99 10.16 -6.62 -3.57
CA GLY A 99 11.24 -6.76 -4.54
C GLY A 99 10.79 -6.27 -5.93
N ASP A 100 11.76 -5.87 -6.74
CA ASP A 100 11.53 -5.50 -8.14
C ASP A 100 11.25 -6.79 -8.96
N ALA A 101 10.59 -6.66 -10.11
CA ALA A 101 10.34 -7.83 -10.94
C ALA A 101 11.66 -8.41 -11.48
N VAL A 102 11.75 -9.74 -11.54
CA VAL A 102 12.89 -10.40 -12.18
C VAL A 102 12.89 -10.01 -13.66
N PRO A 103 14.04 -9.67 -14.27
CA PRO A 103 14.09 -9.30 -15.68
C PRO A 103 13.37 -10.31 -16.59
N ASN A 104 12.50 -9.81 -17.46
CA ASN A 104 11.64 -10.57 -18.37
C ASN A 104 10.53 -11.40 -17.71
N SER A 105 10.33 -11.31 -16.38
CA SER A 105 9.17 -11.89 -15.72
C SER A 105 7.91 -11.06 -16.01
N GLN A 106 6.79 -11.73 -16.29
CA GLN A 106 5.48 -11.09 -16.38
C GLN A 106 4.84 -10.82 -15.02
N LEU A 107 5.36 -11.45 -13.96
CA LEU A 107 4.81 -11.36 -12.62
C LEU A 107 5.87 -10.86 -11.63
N ALA A 108 5.46 -9.95 -10.76
CA ALA A 108 6.26 -9.48 -9.65
C ALA A 108 6.15 -10.36 -8.41
N PRO A 109 7.14 -10.29 -7.51
CA PRO A 109 7.05 -10.88 -6.17
C PRO A 109 5.98 -10.16 -5.34
N CYS A 110 5.24 -10.90 -4.53
CA CYS A 110 4.24 -10.33 -3.62
C CYS A 110 4.70 -10.29 -2.16
N ASP A 111 5.67 -11.15 -1.81
CA ASP A 111 6.18 -11.27 -0.45
C ASP A 111 6.95 -10.00 -0.02
N PRO A 112 6.82 -9.58 1.25
CA PRO A 112 7.63 -8.50 1.80
C PRO A 112 9.13 -8.81 1.66
N ASP A 113 9.87 -7.89 1.05
CA ASP A 113 11.32 -7.96 0.93
C ASP A 113 11.98 -7.40 2.21
N PRO A 114 12.75 -8.20 2.97
CA PRO A 114 13.36 -7.75 4.22
C PRO A 114 14.33 -6.58 4.05
N ALA A 115 15.07 -6.51 2.95
CA ALA A 115 16.02 -5.44 2.69
C ALA A 115 15.28 -4.12 2.39
N ARG A 116 14.19 -4.18 1.61
CA ARG A 116 13.34 -3.01 1.34
C ARG A 116 12.62 -2.53 2.60
N LEU A 117 12.08 -3.44 3.39
CA LEU A 117 11.45 -3.10 4.66
C LEU A 117 12.46 -2.46 5.63
N ASN A 118 13.65 -3.03 5.78
CA ASN A 118 14.69 -2.44 6.63
C ASN A 118 15.10 -1.05 6.13
N SER A 119 15.27 -0.89 4.82
CA SER A 119 15.57 0.41 4.20
C SER A 119 14.48 1.45 4.49
N LEU A 120 13.20 1.08 4.36
CA LEU A 120 12.06 1.94 4.70
C LEU A 120 12.06 2.38 6.17
N LEU A 121 12.30 1.47 7.11
CA LEU A 121 12.19 1.75 8.54
C LEU A 121 13.43 2.48 9.09
N SER A 122 14.60 2.29 8.47
CA SER A 122 15.89 2.86 8.89
C SER A 122 16.04 4.37 8.67
N THR A 123 15.10 5.02 7.97
CA THR A 123 15.12 6.47 7.77
C THR A 123 14.60 7.25 8.98
N SER A 124 14.00 6.56 9.96
CA SER A 124 13.58 7.12 11.25
C SER A 124 14.67 6.99 12.32
N ASP A 125 14.45 7.64 13.46
CA ASP A 125 15.18 7.41 14.73
C ASP A 125 14.78 6.09 15.43
N GLY A 126 14.01 5.23 14.74
CA GLY A 126 13.48 3.97 15.25
C GLY A 126 12.11 4.08 15.92
N LYS A 127 11.57 5.30 16.12
CA LYS A 127 10.25 5.50 16.71
C LYS A 127 9.21 5.89 15.66
N ASP A 128 9.47 7.00 14.98
CA ASP A 128 8.48 7.65 14.13
C ASP A 128 9.06 8.00 12.76
N LEU A 129 8.26 7.78 11.73
CA LEU A 129 8.51 8.20 10.36
C LEU A 129 7.70 9.46 10.04
N THR A 130 8.33 10.42 9.38
CA THR A 130 7.64 11.59 8.80
C THR A 130 7.41 11.41 7.31
N LEU A 131 6.58 12.27 6.70
CA LEU A 131 6.45 12.30 5.24
C LEU A 131 7.80 12.58 4.55
N ASP A 132 8.67 13.37 5.15
CA ASP A 132 10.02 13.65 4.62
C ASP A 132 10.87 12.38 4.57
N ASP A 133 10.76 11.51 5.58
CA ASP A 133 11.49 10.25 5.59
C ASP A 133 10.98 9.30 4.50
N LEU A 134 9.67 9.28 4.24
CA LEU A 134 9.09 8.52 3.12
C LEU A 134 9.53 9.08 1.75
N CYS A 135 9.67 10.40 1.64
CA CYS A 135 10.21 11.04 0.43
C CYS A 135 11.68 10.69 0.20
N LYS A 136 12.50 10.61 1.25
CA LYS A 136 13.89 10.12 1.16
C LYS A 136 13.93 8.67 0.68
N VAL A 137 13.04 7.82 1.19
CA VAL A 137 12.92 6.43 0.72
C VAL A 137 12.53 6.39 -0.76
N ARG A 138 11.51 7.15 -1.18
CA ARG A 138 11.11 7.24 -2.60
C ARG A 138 12.29 7.63 -3.50
N ARG A 139 12.98 8.71 -3.13
CA ARG A 139 14.17 9.21 -3.86
C ARG A 139 15.25 8.14 -3.99
N MET A 140 15.55 7.45 -2.89
CA MET A 140 16.51 6.34 -2.86
C MET A 140 16.08 5.18 -3.78
N ARG A 141 14.78 4.82 -3.76
CA ARG A 141 14.25 3.78 -4.64
C ARG A 141 14.35 4.21 -6.11
N ASP A 142 13.99 5.44 -6.45
CA ASP A 142 14.08 5.98 -7.81
C ASP A 142 15.51 6.00 -8.34
N LYS A 143 16.49 6.37 -7.48
CA LYS A 143 17.92 6.36 -7.83
C LYS A 143 18.46 4.96 -8.10
N ALA A 144 17.90 3.95 -7.43
CA ALA A 144 18.33 2.56 -7.56
C ALA A 144 17.70 1.84 -8.77
N LEU A 145 16.74 2.46 -9.46
CA LEU A 145 16.10 1.86 -10.62
C LEU A 145 17.05 1.79 -11.81
N ARG A 146 17.07 0.62 -12.47
CA ARG A 146 17.80 0.43 -13.74
C ARG A 146 17.20 1.28 -14.87
N THR A 147 15.89 1.41 -14.87
CA THR A 147 15.14 2.20 -15.85
C THR A 147 14.15 3.09 -15.10
N PRO A 148 14.09 4.40 -15.39
CA PRO A 148 13.13 5.28 -14.75
C PRO A 148 11.70 4.80 -14.94
N LEU A 149 10.84 5.01 -13.93
CA LEU A 149 9.42 4.73 -14.04
C LEU A 149 8.77 5.57 -15.15
N SER A 150 7.73 5.00 -15.77
CA SER A 150 6.83 5.78 -16.62
C SER A 150 6.15 6.87 -15.79
N LYS A 151 5.63 7.93 -16.43
CA LYS A 151 4.89 8.99 -15.72
C LYS A 151 3.68 8.45 -14.93
N ILE A 152 3.08 7.36 -15.41
CA ILE A 152 1.93 6.73 -14.76
C ILE A 152 2.40 5.99 -13.50
N HIS A 153 3.43 5.15 -13.62
CA HIS A 153 3.97 4.39 -12.48
C HIS A 153 4.62 5.30 -11.44
N ASP A 154 5.23 6.41 -11.87
CA ASP A 154 5.76 7.43 -10.98
C ASP A 154 4.65 8.14 -10.16
N GLU A 155 3.47 8.37 -10.75
CA GLU A 155 2.30 8.85 -10.00
C GLU A 155 1.74 7.78 -9.06
N ILE A 156 1.69 6.51 -9.48
CA ILE A 156 1.26 5.39 -8.62
C ILE A 156 2.18 5.29 -7.40
N ALA A 157 3.50 5.27 -7.61
CA ALA A 157 4.51 5.18 -6.56
C ALA A 157 4.38 6.30 -5.50
N ARG A 158 4.06 7.52 -5.92
CA ARG A 158 3.78 8.63 -4.99
C ARG A 158 2.43 8.52 -4.32
N GLY A 159 1.41 8.09 -5.06
CA GLY A 159 0.07 7.81 -4.54
C GLY A 159 0.08 6.75 -3.44
N GLU A 160 0.90 5.71 -3.58
CA GLU A 160 1.09 4.67 -2.55
C GLU A 160 1.70 5.23 -1.27
N ILE A 161 2.71 6.12 -1.37
CA ILE A 161 3.28 6.82 -0.21
C ILE A 161 2.23 7.71 0.44
N ALA A 162 1.50 8.48 -0.36
CA ALA A 162 0.46 9.37 0.12
C ALA A 162 -0.64 8.61 0.87
N LEU A 163 -1.08 7.46 0.34
CA LEU A 163 -2.07 6.60 0.99
C LEU A 163 -1.50 5.96 2.26
N ALA A 164 -0.31 5.36 2.21
CA ALA A 164 0.30 4.75 3.40
C ALA A 164 0.49 5.78 4.52
N TYR A 165 0.96 6.98 4.19
CA TYR A 165 1.09 8.08 5.14
C TYR A 165 -0.29 8.48 5.70
N ALA A 166 -1.27 8.73 4.83
CA ALA A 166 -2.61 9.14 5.23
C ALA A 166 -3.33 8.12 6.13
N LEU A 167 -3.06 6.82 5.97
CA LEU A 167 -3.66 5.75 6.77
C LEU A 167 -3.07 5.62 8.18
N PHE A 168 -1.81 6.00 8.37
CA PHE A 168 -1.08 5.71 9.61
C PHE A 168 -0.51 6.94 10.33
N ALA A 169 -0.51 8.10 9.68
CA ALA A 169 -0.04 9.33 10.29
C ALA A 169 -1.01 9.76 11.40
N SER A 170 -0.46 10.03 12.58
CA SER A 170 -1.19 10.54 13.73
C SER A 170 -1.68 11.97 13.46
N ASN A 171 -2.95 12.23 13.77
CA ASN A 171 -3.54 13.58 13.67
C ASN A 171 -2.89 14.61 14.62
N LYS A 172 -2.11 14.17 15.62
CA LYS A 172 -1.50 15.06 16.62
C LYS A 172 -0.21 15.70 16.09
N ASP A 173 0.60 14.94 15.40
CA ASP A 173 1.99 15.28 15.08
C ASP A 173 2.41 14.88 13.65
N GLY A 174 1.52 14.28 12.85
CA GLY A 174 1.81 13.88 11.47
C GLY A 174 2.83 12.76 11.36
N LYS A 175 3.02 11.98 12.43
CA LYS A 175 4.03 10.92 12.50
C LYS A 175 3.40 9.54 12.34
N VAL A 176 4.13 8.66 11.67
CA VAL A 176 3.79 7.25 11.51
C VAL A 176 4.67 6.43 12.44
N GLN A 177 4.08 5.64 13.33
CA GLN A 177 4.86 4.74 14.17
C GLN A 177 5.54 3.66 13.32
N VAL A 178 6.85 3.50 13.50
CA VAL A 178 7.67 2.49 12.80
C VAL A 178 7.07 1.09 12.95
N GLN A 179 6.54 0.78 14.13
CA GLN A 179 5.93 -0.52 14.41
C GLN A 179 4.66 -0.79 13.58
N HIS A 180 3.88 0.25 13.26
CA HIS A 180 2.72 0.11 12.38
C HIS A 180 3.17 -0.28 10.97
N PHE A 181 4.15 0.43 10.41
CA PHE A 181 4.69 0.09 9.09
C PHE A 181 5.39 -1.27 9.07
N ARG A 182 6.13 -1.63 10.13
CA ARG A 182 6.71 -2.97 10.25
C ARG A 182 5.65 -4.07 10.18
N THR A 183 4.54 -3.88 10.88
CA THR A 183 3.45 -4.88 10.91
C THR A 183 2.68 -4.91 9.59
N TRP A 184 2.36 -3.74 9.04
CA TRP A 184 1.52 -3.62 7.86
C TRP A 184 2.26 -3.98 6.57
N PHE A 185 3.44 -3.41 6.33
CA PHE A 185 4.24 -3.74 5.15
C PHE A 185 4.95 -5.09 5.26
N GLY A 186 5.42 -5.45 6.46
CA GLY A 186 6.21 -6.66 6.67
C GLY A 186 5.41 -7.92 6.99
N GLY A 187 4.19 -7.78 7.53
CA GLY A 187 3.35 -8.90 7.93
C GLY A 187 2.02 -8.99 7.19
N ASP A 188 1.74 -8.05 6.28
CA ASP A 188 0.43 -7.89 5.63
C ASP A 188 -0.70 -8.00 6.66
N ARG A 189 -0.58 -7.23 7.74
CA ARG A 189 -1.42 -7.34 8.93
C ARG A 189 -1.79 -5.95 9.42
N LEU A 190 -3.04 -5.77 9.86
CA LEU A 190 -3.44 -4.54 10.53
C LEU A 190 -2.76 -4.49 11.91
N PRO A 191 -2.05 -3.39 12.28
CA PRO A 191 -1.39 -3.32 13.57
C PRO A 191 -2.38 -3.41 14.73
N GLU A 192 -1.96 -4.05 15.82
CA GLU A 192 -2.78 -4.12 17.03
C GLU A 192 -3.02 -2.72 17.60
N GLY A 193 -4.27 -2.44 17.99
CA GLY A 193 -4.67 -1.12 18.49
C GLY A 193 -4.73 0.00 17.44
N TRP A 194 -4.34 -0.26 16.19
CA TRP A 194 -4.54 0.70 15.11
C TRP A 194 -6.03 0.86 14.81
N THR A 195 -6.45 2.10 14.62
CA THR A 195 -7.78 2.45 14.14
C THR A 195 -7.65 3.26 12.86
N PRO A 196 -8.61 3.14 11.92
CA PRO A 196 -8.59 3.96 10.72
C PRO A 196 -8.54 5.46 11.05
N PRO A 197 -8.02 6.29 10.12
CA PRO A 197 -7.99 7.73 10.30
C PRO A 197 -9.38 8.29 10.61
N ALA A 198 -9.47 9.21 11.58
CA ALA A 198 -10.74 9.83 11.93
C ALA A 198 -11.36 10.64 10.78
N VAL A 199 -10.50 11.21 9.92
CA VAL A 199 -10.89 11.91 8.70
C VAL A 199 -10.93 10.90 7.54
N GLN A 200 -11.99 10.93 6.74
CA GLN A 200 -12.11 10.08 5.56
C GLN A 200 -11.03 10.42 4.54
N GLN A 201 -10.35 9.41 4.01
CA GLN A 201 -9.30 9.58 3.01
C GLN A 201 -9.89 9.59 1.61
N GLY A 202 -9.86 10.75 0.96
CA GLY A 202 -10.46 10.97 -0.36
C GLY A 202 -9.44 11.24 -1.45
N LEU A 203 -9.85 11.02 -2.71
CA LEU A 203 -9.01 11.17 -3.90
C LEU A 203 -8.23 12.50 -3.95
N PHE A 204 -8.90 13.62 -3.68
CA PHE A 204 -8.27 14.94 -3.76
C PHE A 204 -7.24 15.18 -2.66
N ALA A 205 -7.52 14.73 -1.43
CA ALA A 205 -6.57 14.82 -0.32
C ALA A 205 -5.34 13.94 -0.58
N THR A 206 -5.55 12.69 -1.02
CA THR A 206 -4.47 11.79 -1.43
C THR A 206 -3.63 12.40 -2.55
N ARG A 207 -4.27 13.01 -3.55
CA ARG A 207 -3.57 13.68 -4.66
C ARG A 207 -2.75 14.88 -4.19
N ALA A 208 -3.26 15.67 -3.24
CA ALA A 208 -2.51 16.80 -2.68
C ALA A 208 -1.23 16.32 -1.99
N VAL A 209 -1.30 15.24 -1.19
CA VAL A 209 -0.12 14.64 -0.57
C VAL A 209 0.81 14.02 -1.62
N SER A 210 0.29 13.35 -2.66
CA SER A 210 1.11 12.84 -3.79
C SER A 210 1.89 13.97 -4.47
N GLN A 211 1.27 15.13 -4.69
CA GLN A 211 1.94 16.30 -5.25
C GLN A 211 2.99 16.90 -4.31
N GLU A 212 2.76 16.85 -2.99
CA GLU A 212 3.76 17.24 -2.00
C GLU A 212 4.97 16.30 -2.03
N VAL A 213 4.74 14.98 -2.10
CA VAL A 213 5.80 13.98 -2.28
C VAL A 213 6.59 14.28 -3.56
N ALA A 214 5.92 14.57 -4.68
CA ALA A 214 6.59 14.91 -5.94
C ALA A 214 7.53 16.11 -5.79
N LYS A 215 7.06 17.18 -5.14
CA LYS A 215 7.86 18.39 -4.89
C LYS A 215 9.07 18.08 -4.00
N LYS A 216 8.87 17.37 -2.89
CA LYS A 216 9.94 17.03 -1.94
C LYS A 216 10.99 16.12 -2.57
N VAL A 217 10.58 15.09 -3.31
CA VAL A 217 11.48 14.20 -4.05
C VAL A 217 12.28 14.97 -5.11
N ALA A 218 11.65 15.90 -5.83
CA ALA A 218 12.34 16.75 -6.80
C ALA A 218 13.36 17.71 -6.16
N VAL A 219 13.09 18.20 -4.94
CA VAL A 219 14.07 18.98 -4.16
C VAL A 219 15.26 18.11 -3.76
N LEU A 220 15.00 16.92 -3.20
CA LEU A 220 16.07 15.97 -2.82
C LEU A 220 16.95 15.60 -4.02
N ALA A 221 16.36 15.40 -5.20
CA ALA A 221 17.10 15.10 -6.42
C ALA A 221 18.04 16.22 -6.90
N LYS A 222 17.80 17.48 -6.51
CA LYS A 222 18.66 18.63 -6.85
C LYS A 222 19.78 18.87 -5.83
N SER A 223 19.67 18.29 -4.64
CA SER A 223 20.63 18.45 -3.55
C SER A 223 21.72 17.37 -3.53
N GLU A 224 21.66 16.42 -4.46
CA GLU A 224 22.65 15.37 -4.71
C GLU A 224 23.51 15.69 -5.93
#